data_AF-A0A7V9J927-F1
#
_entry.id   AF-A0A7V9J927-F1
#
_cell.length_a   1.000
_cell.length_b   1.000
_cell.length_c   1.000
_cell.angle_alpha   90.00
_cell.angle_beta   90.00
_cell.angle_gamma   90.00
#
_symmetry.space_group_name_H-M   'P 1'
#
loop_
_entity.id
_entity.type
_entity.pdbx_description
1 polymer ?
#
loop_
_entity_poly.entity_id
_entity_poly.type
_entity_poly.pdbx_seq_one_letter_code
_entity_poly.pdbx_strand_id
1 'polypeptide(L)'
;MALSTKTAEADGLARELAAATHESITEAVTTAPRERLVRVRGQASIADRLDRLIVEYQDSPLAGDRTAEAELGYDDNGLPT
;
A
#
# COMPACT_ATOMS: atom_id res chain seq x y z
N MET A 1 -21.24 7.65 10.31
CA MET A 1 -20.76 8.66 11.29
C MET A 1 -20.08 9.78 10.52
N ALA A 2 -20.41 11.04 10.79
CA ALA A 2 -19.85 12.19 10.10
C ALA A 2 -18.49 12.59 10.72
N LEU A 3 -17.51 12.87 9.87
CA LEU A 3 -16.21 13.41 10.27
C LEU A 3 -16.44 14.80 10.90
N SER A 4 -16.14 14.97 12.19
CA SER A 4 -16.24 16.27 12.85
C SER A 4 -14.87 16.96 12.87
N THR A 5 -14.43 17.44 11.71
CA THR A 5 -13.26 18.31 11.59
C THR A 5 -13.63 19.71 12.07
N LYS A 6 -13.59 19.94 13.39
CA LYS A 6 -14.00 21.20 14.04
C LYS A 6 -12.89 22.26 14.07
N THR A 7 -12.22 22.50 12.96
CA THR A 7 -11.27 23.62 12.83
C THR A 7 -11.74 24.58 11.76
N ALA A 8 -11.64 25.89 12.04
CA ALA A 8 -12.02 26.94 11.09
C ALA A 8 -11.22 26.85 9.77
N GLU A 9 -9.97 26.38 9.86
CA GLU A 9 -9.11 26.10 8.70
C GLU A 9 -9.69 25.01 7.80
N ALA A 10 -10.19 23.90 8.36
CA ALA A 10 -10.74 22.80 7.57
C ALA A 10 -12.05 23.21 6.86
N ASP A 11 -12.91 24.00 7.52
CA ASP A 11 -14.12 24.56 6.88
C ASP A 11 -13.77 25.56 5.77
N GLY A 12 -12.75 26.41 5.99
CA GLY A 12 -12.25 27.34 4.98
C GLY A 12 -11.75 26.61 3.73
N LEU A 13 -10.86 25.62 3.90
CA LEU A 13 -10.33 24.81 2.82
C LEU A 13 -11.42 24.02 2.08
N ALA A 14 -12.42 23.50 2.80
CA ALA A 14 -13.55 22.79 2.19
C ALA A 14 -14.39 23.70 1.29
N ARG A 15 -14.65 24.95 1.74
CA ARG A 15 -15.39 25.95 0.96
C ARG A 15 -14.60 26.43 -0.25
N GLU A 16 -13.32 26.71 -0.07
CA GLU A 16 -12.42 27.12 -1.15
C GLU A 16 -12.35 26.04 -2.23
N LEU A 17 -12.16 24.78 -1.82
CA LEU A 17 -12.10 23.66 -2.75
C LEU A 17 -13.41 23.47 -3.51
N ALA A 18 -14.55 23.48 -2.82
CA ALA A 18 -15.87 23.37 -3.45
C ALA A 18 -16.13 24.50 -4.46
N ALA A 19 -15.73 25.74 -4.12
CA ALA A 19 -15.85 26.88 -5.03
C ALA A 19 -14.94 26.74 -6.25
N ALA A 20 -13.71 26.25 -6.06
CA ALA A 20 -12.73 26.05 -7.14
C ALA A 20 -13.10 24.88 -8.08
N THR A 21 -13.74 23.82 -7.56
CA THR A 21 -14.15 22.64 -8.35
C THR A 21 -15.58 22.73 -8.88
N HIS A 22 -16.36 23.72 -8.45
CA HIS A 22 -17.80 23.83 -8.71
C HIS A 22 -18.62 22.63 -8.21
N GLU A 23 -18.15 21.99 -7.15
CA GLU A 23 -18.80 20.85 -6.51
C GLU A 23 -19.51 21.27 -5.22
N SER A 24 -20.34 20.38 -4.67
CA SER A 24 -20.85 20.58 -3.31
C SER A 24 -19.73 20.45 -2.27
N ILE A 25 -19.87 21.12 -1.12
CA ILE A 25 -18.93 20.97 0.00
C ILE A 25 -18.79 19.49 0.41
N THR A 26 -19.88 18.72 0.35
CA THR A 26 -19.87 17.28 0.63
C THR A 26 -19.01 16.51 -0.37
N GLU A 27 -19.13 16.78 -1.67
CA GLU A 27 -18.30 16.15 -2.71
C GLU A 27 -16.84 16.54 -2.53
N ALA A 28 -16.53 17.83 -2.37
CA ALA A 28 -15.17 18.31 -2.17
C ALA A 28 -14.49 17.65 -0.94
N VAL A 29 -15.19 17.60 0.20
CA VAL A 29 -14.66 17.02 1.46
C VAL A 29 -14.57 15.49 1.40
N THR A 30 -15.37 14.81 0.58
CA THR A 30 -15.27 13.35 0.43
C THR A 30 -14.23 12.95 -0.62
N THR A 31 -14.08 13.74 -1.68
CA THR A 31 -13.13 13.47 -2.78
C THR A 31 -11.71 13.83 -2.40
N ALA A 32 -11.45 14.99 -1.76
CA ALA A 32 -10.08 15.41 -1.47
C ALA A 32 -9.28 14.42 -0.62
N PRO A 33 -9.81 13.85 0.48
CA PRO A 33 -9.10 12.82 1.25
C PRO A 33 -8.95 11.52 0.46
N ARG A 34 -9.95 11.14 -0.35
CA ARG A 34 -9.89 9.95 -1.21
C ARG A 34 -8.72 10.05 -2.18
N GLU A 35 -8.60 11.18 -2.88
CA GLU A 35 -7.48 11.37 -3.80
C GLU A 35 -6.13 11.47 -3.08
N ARG A 36 -6.08 12.15 -1.92
CA ARG A 36 -4.85 12.22 -1.13
C ARG A 36 -4.41 10.83 -0.68
N LEU A 37 -5.35 9.98 -0.25
CA LEU A 37 -5.08 8.58 0.09
C LEU A 37 -4.60 7.78 -1.12
N VAL A 38 -5.17 8.00 -2.32
CA VAL A 38 -4.66 7.37 -3.54
C VAL A 38 -3.21 7.76 -3.81
N ARG A 39 -2.86 9.06 -3.67
CA ARG A 39 -1.48 9.54 -3.85
C ARG A 39 -0.54 8.93 -2.81
N VAL A 40 -0.95 8.87 -1.54
CA VAL A 40 -0.15 8.27 -0.45
C VAL A 40 0.01 6.76 -0.63
N ARG A 41 -1.06 6.05 -1.00
CA ARG A 41 -1.04 4.59 -1.23
C ARG A 41 -0.32 4.20 -2.53
N GLY A 42 -0.36 5.06 -3.54
CA GLY A 42 0.39 4.90 -4.79
C GLY A 42 1.91 5.01 -4.56
N GLN A 43 2.32 5.69 -3.49
CA GLN A 43 3.67 5.60 -2.93
C GLN A 43 3.76 4.41 -1.96
N ALA A 44 3.35 3.22 -2.42
CA ALA A 44 3.39 2.00 -1.61
C ALA A 44 4.78 1.90 -0.98
N SER A 45 4.80 1.81 0.36
CA SER A 45 6.06 1.68 1.07
C SER A 45 6.73 0.36 0.68
N ILE A 46 8.03 0.24 0.90
CA ILE A 46 8.73 -1.04 0.73
C ILE A 46 8.01 -2.13 1.55
N ALA A 47 7.50 -1.80 2.74
CA ALA A 47 6.73 -2.73 3.57
C ALA A 47 5.45 -3.22 2.87
N ASP A 48 4.62 -2.31 2.33
CA ASP A 48 3.39 -2.69 1.61
C ASP A 48 3.69 -3.60 0.40
N ARG A 49 4.82 -3.34 -0.26
CA ARG A 49 5.26 -4.14 -1.42
C ARG A 49 5.75 -5.52 -0.99
N LEU A 50 6.45 -5.63 0.14
CA LEU A 50 6.90 -6.89 0.72
C LEU A 50 5.71 -7.72 1.21
N ASP A 51 4.74 -7.11 1.90
CA ASP A 51 3.53 -7.81 2.35
C ASP A 51 2.78 -8.41 1.17
N ARG A 52 2.67 -7.66 0.06
CA ARG A 52 2.06 -8.15 -1.17
C ARG A 52 2.82 -9.35 -1.76
N LEU A 53 4.14 -9.28 -1.79
CA LEU A 53 4.99 -10.35 -2.30
C LEU A 53 4.87 -11.61 -1.44
N ILE A 54 4.83 -11.46 -0.11
CA ILE A 54 4.63 -12.56 0.82
C ILE A 54 3.31 -13.27 0.52
N VAL A 55 2.21 -12.52 0.42
CA VAL A 55 0.89 -13.09 0.11
C VAL A 55 0.89 -13.79 -1.25
N GLU A 56 1.56 -13.23 -2.26
CA GLU A 56 1.65 -13.82 -3.60
C GLU A 56 2.38 -15.17 -3.61
N TYR A 57 3.43 -15.32 -2.79
CA TYR A 57 4.26 -16.52 -2.75
C TYR A 57 3.87 -17.53 -1.66
N GLN A 58 3.01 -17.16 -0.71
CA GLN A 58 2.59 -18.04 0.39
C GLN A 58 1.94 -19.34 -0.10
N ASP A 59 1.17 -19.29 -1.20
CA ASP A 59 0.47 -20.45 -1.77
C ASP A 59 1.18 -21.02 -3.01
N SER A 60 2.39 -20.56 -3.32
CA SER A 60 3.12 -21.04 -4.50
C SER A 60 3.60 -22.49 -4.31
N PRO A 61 3.38 -23.37 -5.30
CA PRO A 61 3.84 -24.74 -5.23
C PRO A 61 5.36 -24.82 -5.18
N LEU A 62 5.90 -25.62 -4.27
CA LEU A 62 7.33 -25.90 -4.18
C LEU A 62 7.83 -26.57 -5.47
N ALA A 63 8.91 -26.04 -6.05
CA ALA A 63 9.49 -26.49 -7.32
C ALA A 63 10.32 -27.79 -7.22
N GLY A 64 9.96 -28.68 -6.29
CA GLY A 64 10.64 -29.95 -6.09
C GLY A 64 10.70 -30.37 -4.62
N ASP A 65 11.22 -31.57 -4.40
CA ASP A 65 11.36 -32.22 -3.08
C ASP A 65 12.83 -32.28 -2.63
N ARG A 66 13.70 -31.48 -3.26
CA ARG A 66 15.12 -31.39 -2.90
C ARG A 66 15.25 -30.55 -1.64
N THR A 67 16.12 -31.00 -0.74
CA THR A 67 16.49 -30.19 0.43
C THR A 67 17.30 -28.98 -0.03
N ALA A 68 17.34 -27.93 0.80
CA ALA A 68 18.10 -26.72 0.49
C ALA A 68 19.58 -27.01 0.26
N GLU A 69 20.15 -27.96 1.00
CA GLU A 69 21.53 -28.41 0.91
C GLU A 69 21.79 -29.09 -0.44
N ALA A 70 20.89 -29.98 -0.87
CA ALA A 70 21.00 -30.63 -2.17
C ALA A 70 20.83 -29.63 -3.33
N GLU A 71 20.00 -28.59 -3.15
CA GLU A 71 19.80 -27.53 -4.15
C GLU A 71 21.02 -26.61 -4.27
N LEU A 72 21.70 -26.32 -3.15
CA LEU A 72 22.95 -25.56 -3.12
C LEU A 72 24.09 -26.30 -3.84
N GLY A 73 24.09 -27.63 -3.81
CA GLY A 73 25.08 -28.46 -4.51
C GLY A 73 26.48 -28.41 -3.87
N TYR A 74 26.55 -28.11 -2.57
CA TYR A 74 27.78 -28.12 -1.80
C TYR A 74 27.67 -29.11 -0.65
N ASP A 75 28.75 -29.84 -0.39
CA ASP A 75 28.88 -30.66 0.81
C ASP A 75 29.15 -29.81 2.06
N ASP A 76 29.20 -30.45 3.23
CA ASP A 76 29.47 -29.79 4.51
C ASP A 76 30.85 -29.09 4.57
N ASN A 77 31.74 -29.37 3.61
CA ASN A 77 33.06 -28.75 3.49
C ASN A 77 33.07 -27.61 2.44
N GLY A 78 31.93 -27.31 1.82
CA GLY A 78 31.81 -26.29 0.78
C GLY A 78 32.38 -26.71 -0.58
N LEU A 79 32.52 -28.01 -0.84
CA LEU A 79 32.96 -28.56 -2.13
C LEU A 79 31.75 -28.86 -3.02
N PRO A 80 31.82 -28.56 -4.33
CA PRO A 80 30.75 -28.90 -5.27
C PRO A 80 30.47 -30.41 -5.28
N THR A 81 29.19 -30.80 -5.24
CA THR A 81 28.70 -32.19 -5.29
C THR A 81 27.83 -32.43 -6.50
#